data_AF-X1D9N1-F1
#
_entry.id   AF-X1D9N1-F1
#
_cell.length_a   1.000
_cell.length_b   1.000
_cell.length_c   1.000
_cell.angle_alpha   90.00
_cell.angle_beta   90.00
_cell.angle_gamma   90.00
#
_symmetry.space_group_name_H-M   'P 1'
#
loop_
_entity.id
_entity.type
_entity.pdbx_description
1 polymer ?
#
loop_
_entity_poly.entity_id
_entity_poly.type
_entity_poly.pdbx_seq_one_letter_code
_entity_poly.pdbx_strand_id
1 'polypeptide(L)' 'MIKQNVNQILSQLPNGVELVAAAKTRQPEEILEAVEAGVKIVGQNYVQEAGRAYELIGNKAKWQ' A
#
# COMPACT_ATOMS: atom_id res chain seq x y z
N MET A 1 -2.19 -4.58 -12.95
CA MET A 1 -2.67 -5.82 -12.28
C MET A 1 -2.88 -5.61 -10.79
N ILE A 2 -2.05 -4.77 -10.15
CA ILE A 2 -2.13 -4.46 -8.72
C ILE A 2 -3.52 -3.91 -8.38
N LYS A 3 -4.03 -2.95 -9.17
CA LYS A 3 -5.36 -2.38 -8.94
C LYS A 3 -6.50 -3.40 -8.89
N GLN A 4 -6.49 -4.37 -9.82
CA GLN A 4 -7.52 -5.42 -9.87
C GLN A 4 -7.45 -6.32 -8.64
N ASN A 5 -6.23 -6.71 -8.23
CA ASN A 5 -6.01 -7.53 -7.05
C ASN A 5 -6.44 -6.81 -5.76
N VAL A 6 -6.08 -5.53 -5.63
CA VAL A 6 -6.48 -4.70 -4.48
C VAL A 6 -8.00 -4.62 -4.39
N ASN A 7 -8.69 -4.29 -5.50
CA ASN A 7 -10.15 -4.21 -5.53
C ASN A 7 -10.81 -5.55 -5.14
N GLN A 8 -10.27 -6.66 -5.64
CA GLN A 8 -10.79 -7.99 -5.31
C GLN A 8 -10.58 -8.35 -3.83
N ILE A 9 -9.42 -8.03 -3.25
CA ILE A 9 -9.17 -8.29 -1.83
C ILE A 9 -10.08 -7.42 -0.97
N LEU A 10 -10.16 -6.12 -1.26
CA LEU A 10 -10.97 -5.18 -0.50
C LEU A 10 -12.45 -5.55 -0.50
N SER A 11 -12.99 -6.09 -1.60
CA SER A 11 -14.40 -6.53 -1.68
C SER A 11 -14.71 -7.77 -0.85
N GLN A 12 -13.69 -8.50 -0.41
CA GLN A 12 -13.82 -9.73 0.39
C GLN A 12 -13.58 -9.50 1.89
N LEU A 13 -13.09 -8.31 2.29
CA LEU A 13 -12.81 -8.03 3.69
C LEU A 13 -14.10 -7.76 4.47
N PRO A 14 -14.30 -8.40 5.63
CA PRO A 14 -15.42 -8.10 6.49
C PRO A 14 -15.23 -6.76 7.19
N ASN A 15 -16.33 -6.22 7.72
CA ASN A 15 -16.31 -4.99 8.51
C ASN A 15 -15.35 -5.14 9.72
N GLY A 16 -14.54 -4.12 9.96
CA GLY A 16 -13.56 -4.11 11.06
C GLY A 16 -12.20 -4.73 10.73
N VAL A 17 -12.00 -5.23 9.51
CA VAL A 17 -10.69 -5.71 9.03
C VAL A 17 -10.05 -4.67 8.11
N GLU A 18 -8.78 -4.34 8.38
CA GLU A 18 -7.98 -3.43 7.55
C GLU A 18 -6.94 -4.19 6.72
N LEU A 19 -6.77 -3.77 5.46
CA LEU A 19 -5.71 -4.27 4.58
C LEU A 19 -4.42 -3.49 4.82
N VAL A 20 -3.35 -4.19 5.17
CA VAL A 20 -1.99 -3.66 5.19
C VAL A 20 -1.22 -4.26 4.03
N ALA A 21 -0.72 -3.42 3.11
CA ALA A 21 0.12 -3.87 2.01
C ALA A 21 1.57 -3.98 2.48
N ALA A 22 2.09 -5.20 2.58
CA ALA A 22 3.51 -5.44 2.83
C ALA A 22 4.32 -5.07 1.57
N ALA A 23 5.00 -3.93 1.60
CA ALA A 23 5.62 -3.30 0.45
C ALA A 23 7.15 -3.44 0.38
N LYS A 24 7.75 -4.24 1.28
CA LYS A 24 9.18 -4.54 1.24
C LYS A 24 9.58 -5.02 -0.16
N THR A 25 10.70 -4.51 -0.66
CA THR A 25 11.24 -4.83 -1.99
C THR A 25 10.34 -4.45 -3.19
N ARG A 26 9.32 -3.61 -3.01
CA ARG A 26 8.48 -3.09 -4.11
C ARG A 26 8.91 -1.69 -4.53
N GLN A 27 8.72 -1.39 -5.81
CA GLN A 27 9.03 -0.07 -6.35
C GLN A 27 7.99 0.97 -5.90
N PRO A 28 8.37 2.24 -5.68
CA PRO A 28 7.43 3.30 -5.29
C PRO A 28 6.19 3.41 -6.17
N GLU A 29 6.32 3.17 -7.47
CA GLU A 29 5.23 3.25 -8.45
C GLU A 29 4.22 2.11 -8.26
N GLU A 30 4.69 0.89 -7.91
CA GLU A 30 3.81 -0.24 -7.60
C GLU A 30 3.01 0.03 -6.32
N ILE A 31 3.66 0.64 -5.32
CA ILE A 31 3.01 1.02 -4.06
C ILE A 31 1.99 2.13 -4.32
N LEU A 32 2.32 3.11 -5.17
CA LEU A 32 1.38 4.16 -5.59
C LEU A 32 0.16 3.57 -6.30
N GLU A 33 0.33 2.61 -7.23
CA GLU A 33 -0.81 1.94 -7.88
C GLU A 33 -1.72 1.25 -6.84
N ALA A 34 -1.13 0.63 -5.82
CA ALA A 34 -1.90 -0.01 -4.74
C ALA A 34 -2.67 1.01 -3.89
N VAL A 35 -2.05 2.14 -3.56
CA VAL A 35 -2.69 3.23 -2.80
C VAL A 35 -3.83 3.87 -3.61
N GLU A 36 -3.61 4.14 -4.90
CA GLU A 36 -4.64 4.66 -5.80
C GLU A 36 -5.78 3.66 -6.03
N ALA A 37 -5.53 2.37 -5.85
CA ALA A 37 -6.54 1.32 -5.87
C ALA A 37 -7.32 1.18 -4.55
N GLY A 38 -6.92 1.89 -3.49
CA GLY A 38 -7.65 1.93 -2.22
C GLY A 38 -6.92 1.31 -1.03
N VAL A 39 -5.67 0.86 -1.17
CA VAL A 39 -4.84 0.51 -0.01
C VAL A 39 -4.60 1.75 0.84
N LYS A 40 -4.91 1.67 2.14
CA LYS A 40 -4.76 2.80 3.07
C LYS A 40 -3.54 2.69 3.97
N ILE A 41 -2.98 1.49 4.14
CA ILE A 41 -1.88 1.21 5.06
C ILE A 41 -0.78 0.47 4.30
N VAL A 42 0.43 1.00 4.34
CA VAL A 42 1.64 0.44 3.71
C VAL A 42 2.61 0.06 4.81
N GLY A 43 2.97 -1.22 4.85
CA GLY A 43 3.95 -1.78 5.78
C GLY A 43 5.32 -1.89 5.13
N GLN A 44 6.36 -1.36 5.78
CA GLN A 44 7.75 -1.45 5.31
C GLN A 44 8.68 -2.04 6.38
N ASN A 45 9.64 -2.85 5.93
CA ASN A 45 10.63 -3.45 6.84
C ASN A 45 11.86 -2.55 7.04
N TYR A 46 12.14 -1.64 6.12
CA TYR A 46 13.34 -0.81 6.11
C TYR A 46 12.97 0.67 5.93
N VAL A 47 13.44 1.53 6.84
CA VAL A 47 13.15 2.98 6.82
C VAL A 47 13.61 3.65 5.54
N GLN A 48 14.70 3.18 4.92
CA GLN A 48 15.21 3.72 3.67
C GLN A 48 14.29 3.41 2.47
N GLU A 49 13.62 2.26 2.49
CA GLU A 49 12.62 1.91 1.48
C GLU A 49 11.34 2.73 1.69
N ALA A 50 10.92 2.87 2.96
CA ALA A 50 9.80 3.72 3.33
C ALA A 50 10.03 5.19 2.91
N GLY A 51 11.22 5.73 3.12
CA GLY A 51 11.56 7.10 2.74
C GLY A 51 11.43 7.34 1.22
N ARG A 52 12.00 6.45 0.39
CA ARG A 52 11.89 6.55 -1.07
C ARG A 52 10.46 6.46 -1.56
N ALA A 53 9.67 5.56 -0.99
CA ALA A 53 8.25 5.43 -1.34
C ALA A 53 7.45 6.65 -0.85
N TYR A 54 7.80 7.21 0.31
CA TYR A 54 7.16 8.38 0.89
C TYR A 54 7.36 9.64 0.05
N GLU A 55 8.51 9.82 -0.60
CA GLU A 55 8.75 10.96 -1.51
C GLU A 55 7.68 11.06 -2.61
N LEU A 56 7.19 9.92 -3.11
CA LEU A 56 6.17 9.88 -4.16
C LEU A 56 4.74 9.84 -3.60
N ILE A 57 4.51 9.12 -2.51
CA ILE A 57 3.16 8.80 -2.01
C ILE A 57 2.72 9.79 -0.92
N GLY A 58 3.65 10.22 -0.06
CA GLY A 58 3.41 11.09 1.08
C GLY A 58 2.28 10.59 1.98
N ASN A 59 1.37 11.50 2.32
CA ASN A 59 0.25 11.24 3.25
C ASN A 59 -0.96 10.56 2.61
N LYS A 60 -0.85 10.06 1.37
CA LYS A 60 -1.93 9.29 0.73
C LYS A 60 -2.17 7.93 1.39
N ALA A 61 -1.19 7.43 2.16
CA ALA A 61 -1.30 6.21 2.95
C ALA A 61 -0.74 6.41 4.37
N LYS A 62 -1.15 5.55 5.30
CA LYS A 62 -0.53 5.38 6.61
C LYS A 62 0.67 4.45 6.47
N TRP A 63 1.75 4.76 7.18
CA TRP A 63 3.00 4.00 7.15
C TRP A 63 3.15 3.22 8.45
N GLN A 64 3.44 1.93 8.34
CA GLN A 64 3.68 1.01 9.45
C GLN A 64 4.97 0.22 9.27
#